data_AF-A0A0D3A057-F1
#
_entry.id   AF-A0A0D3A057-F1
#
_cell.length_a   1.000
_cell.length_b   1.000
_cell.length_c   1.000
_cell.angle_alpha   90.00
_cell.angle_beta   90.00
_cell.angle_gamma   90.00
#
_symmetry.space_group_name_H-M   'P 1'
#
loop_
_entity.id
_entity.type
_entity.pdbx_description
1 polymer ?
#
loop_
_entity_poly.entity_id
_entity_poly.type
_entity_poly.pdbx_seq_one_letter_code
_entity_poly.pdbx_strand_id
1 'polypeptide(L)' 'MKLRLNKSCCDCGAYALKHLECSLLGLDVSLVDDEIIMGCRQKIGVDLWEAAHDPIFAEVMTRYVPSPWERFEVFDLEDD' A
#
# COMPACT_ATOMS: atom_id res chain seq x y z
N MET A 1 -16.03 -17.13 3.44
CA MET A 1 -14.69 -16.53 3.20
C MET A 1 -14.08 -17.17 1.96
N LYS A 2 -13.56 -16.39 1.00
CA LYS A 2 -12.73 -16.94 -0.09
C LYS A 2 -11.52 -17.65 0.55
N LEU A 3 -11.24 -18.89 0.12
CA LEU A 3 -10.23 -19.76 0.77
C LEU A 3 -8.80 -19.21 0.72
N ARG A 4 -8.50 -18.37 -0.28
CA ARG A 4 -7.18 -17.74 -0.48
C ARG A 4 -7.35 -16.44 -1.27
N LEU A 5 -6.75 -15.36 -0.77
CA LEU A 5 -6.57 -14.07 -1.44
C LEU A 5 -5.14 -13.95 -1.98
N ASN A 6 -4.88 -12.93 -2.81
CA ASN A 6 -3.59 -12.65 -3.42
C ASN A 6 -3.07 -13.86 -4.21
N LYS A 7 -3.90 -14.38 -5.12
CA LYS A 7 -3.54 -15.53 -5.97
C LYS A 7 -2.32 -15.27 -6.85
N SER A 8 -2.12 -14.01 -7.23
CA SER A 8 -0.96 -13.53 -8.00
C SER A 8 0.34 -13.54 -7.19
N CYS A 9 0.25 -13.63 -5.86
CA CYS A 9 1.35 -13.44 -4.91
C CYS A 9 2.08 -12.09 -5.04
N CYS A 10 1.52 -11.11 -5.76
CA CYS A 10 2.16 -9.81 -6.00
C CYS A 10 1.35 -8.60 -5.49
N ASP A 11 0.25 -8.85 -4.78
CA ASP A 11 -0.69 -7.80 -4.34
C ASP A 11 -0.68 -7.56 -2.83
N CYS A 12 0.26 -8.13 -2.07
CA CYS A 12 0.26 -8.09 -0.61
C CYS A 12 0.23 -6.66 -0.04
N GLY A 13 0.99 -5.73 -0.63
CA GLY A 13 0.99 -4.32 -0.22
C GLY A 13 -0.35 -3.63 -0.49
N ALA A 14 -0.99 -3.93 -1.62
CA ALA A 14 -2.29 -3.37 -1.95
C ALA A 14 -3.38 -3.89 -1.01
N TYR A 15 -3.37 -5.20 -0.71
CA TYR A 15 -4.27 -5.80 0.27
C TYR A 15 -4.08 -5.19 1.66
N ALA A 16 -2.82 -5.01 2.10
CA ALA A 16 -2.52 -4.41 3.40
C ALA A 16 -3.09 -2.98 3.50
N LEU A 17 -2.84 -2.13 2.50
CA LEU A 17 -3.36 -0.76 2.47
C LEU A 17 -4.89 -0.72 2.46
N LYS A 18 -5.54 -1.54 1.63
CA LYS A 18 -7.01 -1.56 1.57
C LYS A 18 -7.64 -2.14 2.83
N HIS A 19 -7.02 -3.11 3.50
CA HIS A 19 -7.48 -3.60 4.80
C HIS A 19 -7.38 -2.53 5.89
N LEU A 20 -6.29 -1.74 5.91
CA LEU A 20 -6.15 -0.61 6.83
C LEU A 20 -7.23 0.44 6.58
N GLU A 21 -7.49 0.76 5.31
CA GLU A 21 -8.54 1.70 4.91
C GLU A 21 -9.94 1.20 5.30
N CYS A 22 -10.27 -0.07 5.03
CA CYS A 22 -11.52 -0.67 5.47
C CYS A 22 -11.67 -0.57 6.99
N SER A 23 -10.61 -0.86 7.75
CA SER A 23 -10.61 -0.77 9.22
C SER A 23 -10.84 0.66 9.70
N LEU A 24 -10.19 1.64 9.07
CA LEU A 24 -10.34 3.07 9.39
C LEU A 24 -11.75 3.59 9.11
N LEU A 25 -12.36 3.14 8.00
CA LEU A 25 -13.68 3.59 7.55
C LEU A 25 -14.83 2.73 8.08
N GLY A 26 -14.55 1.66 8.83
CA GLY A 26 -15.57 0.71 9.31
C GLY A 26 -16.25 -0.08 8.19
N LEU A 27 -15.56 -0.28 7.06
CA LEU A 27 -16.04 -1.06 5.93
C LEU A 27 -15.69 -2.54 6.10
N ASP A 28 -16.51 -3.41 5.50
CA ASP A 28 -16.21 -4.85 5.47
C ASP A 28 -14.95 -5.12 4.63
N VAL A 29 -13.99 -5.83 5.21
CA VAL A 29 -12.75 -6.26 4.53
C VAL A 29 -13.05 -7.25 3.40
N SER A 30 -14.22 -7.90 3.39
CA SER A 30 -14.62 -8.79 2.30
C SER A 30 -14.83 -8.08 0.96
N LEU A 31 -14.87 -6.75 0.95
CA LEU A 31 -14.96 -5.92 -0.26
C LEU A 31 -13.66 -5.96 -1.09
N VAL A 32 -12.55 -6.41 -0.50
CA VAL A 32 -11.25 -6.47 -1.16
C VAL A 32 -10.97 -7.92 -1.56
N ASP A 33 -10.93 -8.18 -2.86
CA ASP A 33 -10.64 -9.51 -3.39
C ASP A 33 -9.81 -9.47 -4.69
N ASP A 34 -9.45 -10.65 -5.21
CA ASP A 34 -8.58 -10.77 -6.38
C ASP A 34 -9.18 -10.17 -7.66
N GLU A 35 -10.49 -9.95 -7.73
CA GLU A 35 -11.14 -9.34 -8.91
C GLU A 35 -10.99 -7.83 -8.87
N ILE A 36 -11.06 -7.23 -7.68
CA ILE A 36 -11.04 -5.77 -7.50
C ILE A 36 -9.61 -5.26 -7.22
N ILE A 37 -8.71 -6.09 -6.70
CA ILE A 37 -7.38 -5.67 -6.23
C ILE A 37 -6.53 -5.00 -7.32
N MET A 38 -6.71 -5.38 -8.59
CA MET A 38 -6.05 -4.73 -9.71
C MET A 38 -6.45 -3.24 -9.83
N GLY A 39 -7.73 -2.94 -9.69
CA GLY A 39 -8.23 -1.56 -9.67
C GLY A 39 -7.78 -0.82 -8.41
N CYS A 40 -7.73 -1.49 -7.26
CA CYS A 40 -7.19 -0.92 -6.04
C CYS A 40 -5.72 -0.51 -6.19
N ARG A 41 -4.87 -1.33 -6.82
CA ARG A 41 -3.47 -0.98 -7.11
C ARG A 41 -3.36 0.29 -7.94
N GLN A 42 -4.14 0.39 -9.01
CA GLN A 42 -4.15 1.57 -9.87
C GLN A 42 -4.59 2.81 -9.10
N LYS A 43 -5.65 2.70 -8.29
CA LYS A 43 -6.14 3.80 -7.47
C LYS A 43 -5.11 4.25 -6.43
N ILE A 44 -4.47 3.31 -5.73
CA ILE A 44 -3.36 3.61 -4.80
C ILE A 44 -2.24 4.37 -5.51
N GLY A 45 -1.84 3.94 -6.72
CA GLY A 45 -0.82 4.63 -7.50
C GLY A 45 -1.21 6.07 -7.86
N VAL A 46 -2.47 6.28 -8.27
CA VAL A 46 -3.00 7.62 -8.56
C VAL A 46 -3.04 8.47 -7.29
N ASP A 47 -3.52 7.93 -6.17
CA ASP A 47 -3.62 8.65 -4.89
C ASP A 47 -2.24 9.08 -4.38
N LEU A 48 -1.24 8.21 -4.49
CA LEU A 48 0.14 8.55 -4.14
C LEU A 48 0.71 9.62 -5.06
N TRP A 49 0.43 9.54 -6.37
CA TRP A 49 0.84 10.57 -7.32
C TRP A 49 0.18 11.91 -7.00
N GLU A 50 -1.13 11.95 -6.73
CA GLU A 50 -1.85 13.17 -6.33
C GLU A 50 -1.27 13.74 -5.03
N ALA A 51 -1.06 12.90 -4.01
CA ALA A 51 -0.51 13.33 -2.73
C ALA A 51 0.93 13.87 -2.86
N ALA A 52 1.74 13.30 -3.75
CA ALA A 52 3.10 13.79 -4.00
C ALA A 52 3.14 15.17 -4.66
N HIS A 53 2.07 15.59 -5.33
CA HIS A 53 1.94 16.91 -5.95
C HIS A 53 1.15 17.91 -5.09
N ASP A 54 0.59 17.46 -3.96
CA ASP A 54 -0.06 18.36 -3.03
C ASP A 54 1.00 19.29 -2.38
N PRO A 55 0.81 20.61 -2.41
CA PRO A 55 1.81 21.55 -1.92
C PRO A 55 2.08 21.42 -0.41
N ILE A 56 1.09 20.97 0.38
CA ILE A 56 1.25 20.75 1.82
C ILE A 56 2.14 19.54 2.06
N PHE A 57 1.85 18.41 1.41
CA PHE A 57 2.66 17.20 1.57
C PHE A 57 4.06 17.40 0.98
N ALA A 58 4.18 18.07 -0.17
CA ALA A 58 5.47 18.40 -0.78
C ALA A 58 6.34 19.24 0.17
N GLU A 59 5.80 20.30 0.78
CA GLU A 59 6.52 21.13 1.74
C GLU A 59 6.94 20.33 2.99
N VAL A 60 6.04 19.49 3.53
CA VAL A 60 6.37 18.64 4.69
C VAL A 60 7.49 17.67 4.37
N MET A 61 7.48 17.06 3.17
CA MET A 61 8.51 16.12 2.74
C MET A 61 9.89 16.77 2.57
N THR A 62 10.00 18.10 2.36
CA THR A 62 11.30 18.78 2.34
C THR A 62 12.04 18.71 3.67
N ARG A 63 11.31 18.49 4.78
CA ARG A 63 11.83 18.41 6.14
C ARG A 63 11.86 16.99 6.67
N TYR A 64 11.54 16.01 5.81
CA TYR A 64 11.56 14.61 6.18
C TYR A 64 12.98 14.19 6.56
N VAL A 65 13.12 13.63 7.76
CA VAL A 65 14.36 12.98 8.20
C VAL A 65 14.04 11.50 8.32
N PRO A 66 14.66 10.64 7.49
CA PRO A 66 14.47 9.20 7.59
C PRO A 66 14.75 8.69 9.00
N SER A 67 13.97 7.71 9.44
CA SER A 67 14.22 7.08 10.74
C SER A 67 15.60 6.42 10.74
N PRO A 68 16.34 6.42 11.86
CA PRO A 68 17.57 5.64 11.99
C PRO A 68 17.37 4.13 11.72
N TRP A 69 16.12 3.66 11.80
CA TRP A 69 15.71 2.28 11.54
C TRP A 69 15.16 2.05 10.13
N GLU A 70 15.06 3.12 9.33
CA GLU A 70 14.71 3.04 7.92
C GLU A 70 15.91 2.46 7.19
N ARG A 71 15.87 1.15 6.95
CA ARG A 71 16.95 0.41 6.29
C ARG A 71 17.16 0.96 4.88
N PHE A 72 18.32 1.57 4.65
CA PHE A 72 18.85 1.83 3.31
C PHE A 72 19.24 0.53 2.57
N GLU A 73 19.35 -0.58 3.30
CA GLU A 73 19.72 -1.88 2.76
C GLU A 73 18.46 -2.66 2.37
N VAL A 74 18.27 -2.79 1.04
CA VAL A 74 17.40 -3.80 0.46
C VAL A 74 18.04 -5.15 0.79
N PHE A 75 17.41 -5.94 1.65
CA PHE A 75 17.77 -7.34 1.81
C PHE A 75 17.10 -8.09 0.68
N ASP A 76 17.86 -8.48 -0.34
CA ASP A 76 17.39 -9.48 -1.28
C ASP A 76 17.09 -10.74 -0.47
N LEU A 77 15.81 -11.11 -0.38
CA LEU A 77 15.37 -12.35 0.29
C LEU A 77 15.59 -13.57 -0.60
N GLU A 78 16.43 -13.46 -1.64
CA GLU A 78 16.86 -14.59 -2.48
C GLU A 78 18.23 -15.07 -1.98
N ASP A 79 18.20 -16.12 -1.15
CA ASP A 79 18.87 -17.40 -1.38
C ASP A 79 18.96 -18.18 -0.06
N ASP A 80 18.04 -19.15 0.10
CA ASP A 80 18.27 -20.49 0.69
C ASP A 80 17.13 -21.45 0.31
#